data_AF-H1S904-F1
#
_entry.id   AF-H1S904-F1
#
_cell.length_a   1.000
_cell.length_b   1.000
_cell.length_c   1.000
_cell.angle_alpha   90.00
_cell.angle_beta   90.00
_cell.angle_gamma   90.00
#
_symmetry.space_group_name_H-M   'P 1'
#
loop_
_entity.id
_entity.type
_entity.pdbx_description
1 polymer ?
#
loop_
_entity_poly.entity_id
_entity_poly.type
_entity_poly.pdbx_seq_one_letter_code
_entity_poly.pdbx_strand_id
1 'polypeptide(L)'
;MCQPLILDAEAGPEEAKVLGKLEALIIYLDNNRGFVVNYGDRYRHGAPIASGFVESTVNQVISNRFVKRQQMAWRRRHAHALLEIRTAVLNDPLRSHVERWSPSIARAENHRIAA
;
A
#
# COMPACT_ATOMS: atom_id res chain seq x y z
N MET A 1 -38.22 -31.85 2.73
CA MET A 1 -37.34 -32.88 2.17
C MET A 1 -36.56 -32.25 1.03
N CYS A 2 -35.29 -31.91 1.26
CA CYS A 2 -34.34 -31.64 0.19
C CYS A 2 -33.34 -32.80 0.25
N GLN A 3 -33.33 -33.64 -0.77
CA GLN A 3 -32.35 -34.72 -0.88
C GLN A 3 -30.94 -34.11 -0.96
N PRO A 4 -29.93 -34.69 -0.30
CA PRO A 4 -28.55 -34.34 -0.58
C PRO A 4 -28.22 -34.88 -1.97
N LEU A 5 -27.76 -33.99 -2.85
CA LEU A 5 -27.19 -34.39 -4.12
C LEU A 5 -25.92 -35.18 -3.79
N ILE A 6 -26.00 -36.49 -3.99
CA ILE A 6 -24.86 -37.39 -3.90
C ILE A 6 -23.84 -36.96 -4.95
N LEU A 7 -22.72 -36.39 -4.51
CA LEU A 7 -21.48 -36.26 -5.26
C LEU A 7 -20.61 -37.48 -4.90
N ASP A 8 -21.05 -38.69 -5.24
CA ASP A 8 -20.21 -39.90 -5.19
C ASP A 8 -19.40 -40.04 -6.49
N ALA A 9 -18.83 -38.94 -6.96
CA ALA A 9 -17.75 -38.98 -7.92
C ALA A 9 -16.48 -38.74 -7.11
N GLU A 10 -15.67 -39.78 -6.92
CA GLU A 10 -14.32 -39.67 -6.39
C GLU A 10 -13.58 -38.62 -7.24
N ALA A 11 -13.53 -37.40 -6.72
CA ALA A 11 -12.96 -36.25 -7.39
C ALA A 11 -11.53 -36.63 -7.81
N GLY A 12 -11.19 -36.40 -9.07
CA GLY A 12 -9.83 -36.64 -9.53
C GLY A 12 -8.83 -35.88 -8.65
N PRO A 13 -7.56 -36.31 -8.55
CA PRO A 13 -6.60 -35.69 -7.65
C PRO A 13 -6.44 -34.16 -7.83
N GLU A 14 -6.66 -33.64 -9.04
CA GLU A 14 -6.69 -32.20 -9.29
C GLU A 14 -8.00 -31.51 -8.84
N GLU A 15 -9.16 -32.18 -8.93
CA GLU A 15 -10.43 -31.66 -8.41
C GLU A 15 -10.42 -31.60 -6.88
N ALA A 16 -9.91 -32.64 -6.21
CA ALA A 16 -9.74 -32.65 -4.76
C ALA A 16 -8.82 -31.51 -4.27
N LYS A 17 -7.77 -31.21 -5.03
CA LYS A 17 -6.85 -30.10 -4.76
C LYS A 17 -7.50 -28.72 -4.99
N VAL A 18 -8.36 -28.59 -6.00
CA VAL A 18 -9.14 -27.35 -6.22
C VAL A 18 -10.16 -27.16 -5.08
N LEU A 19 -10.85 -28.22 -4.69
CA LEU A 19 -11.78 -28.21 -3.55
C LEU A 19 -11.07 -27.79 -2.25
N GLY A 20 -9.91 -28.38 -1.94
CA GLY A 20 -9.13 -27.99 -0.77
C GLY A 20 -8.67 -26.53 -0.80
N LYS A 21 -8.32 -25.98 -1.98
CA LYS A 21 -8.01 -24.54 -2.13
C LYS A 21 -9.24 -23.66 -1.93
N LEU A 22 -10.40 -24.09 -2.40
CA LEU A 22 -11.65 -23.36 -2.23
C LEU A 22 -12.06 -23.32 -0.76
N GLU A 23 -11.97 -24.45 -0.06
CA GLU A 23 -12.21 -24.52 1.39
C GLU A 23 -11.26 -23.59 2.16
N ALA A 24 -9.96 -23.63 1.85
CA ALA A 24 -8.98 -22.73 2.45
C ALA A 24 -9.31 -21.25 2.20
N LEU A 25 -9.77 -20.91 0.99
CA LEU A 25 -10.19 -19.56 0.64
C LEU A 25 -11.43 -19.14 1.44
N ILE A 26 -12.44 -20.00 1.55
CA ILE A 26 -13.66 -19.71 2.32
C ILE A 26 -13.32 -19.46 3.78
N ILE A 27 -12.49 -20.32 4.39
CA ILE A 27 -12.02 -20.15 5.77
C ILE A 27 -11.27 -18.83 5.92
N TYR A 28 -10.39 -18.50 4.97
CA TYR A 28 -9.67 -17.24 5.00
C TYR A 28 -10.62 -16.03 4.93
N LEU A 29 -11.61 -16.06 4.03
CA LEU A 29 -12.59 -14.97 3.89
C LEU A 29 -13.45 -14.82 5.15
N ASP A 30 -13.91 -15.91 5.75
CA ASP A 30 -14.68 -15.87 7.00
C ASP A 30 -13.86 -15.30 8.16
N ASN A 31 -12.62 -15.77 8.33
CA ASN A 31 -11.71 -15.27 9.36
C ASN A 31 -11.39 -13.78 9.19
N ASN A 32 -11.40 -13.28 7.95
CA ASN A 32 -11.07 -11.90 7.62
C ASN A 32 -12.29 -11.03 7.28
N ARG A 33 -13.52 -11.53 7.50
CA ARG A 33 -14.76 -10.84 7.09
C ARG A 33 -14.85 -9.40 7.60
N GLY A 34 -14.39 -9.15 8.84
CA GLY A 34 -14.35 -7.81 9.43
C GLY A 34 -13.34 -6.84 8.79
N PHE A 35 -12.37 -7.36 8.04
CA PHE A 35 -11.38 -6.58 7.29
C PHE A 35 -11.74 -6.41 5.81
N VAL A 36 -12.79 -7.09 5.32
CA VAL A 36 -13.24 -6.97 3.93
C VAL A 36 -13.88 -5.59 3.73
N VAL A 37 -13.20 -4.75 2.97
CA VAL A 37 -13.65 -3.38 2.67
C VAL A 37 -14.76 -3.39 1.62
N ASN A 38 -15.86 -2.67 1.88
CA ASN A 38 -16.89 -2.44 0.87
C ASN A 38 -16.43 -1.37 -0.14
N TYR A 39 -15.77 -1.81 -1.21
CA TYR A 39 -15.28 -0.91 -2.26
C TYR A 39 -16.40 -0.23 -3.05
N GLY A 40 -17.58 -0.85 -3.17
CA GLY A 40 -18.74 -0.25 -3.82
C GLY A 40 -19.28 0.96 -3.06
N ASP A 41 -19.26 0.90 -1.72
CA ASP A 41 -19.61 2.01 -0.86
C ASP A 41 -18.59 3.15 -0.95
N ARG A 42 -17.29 2.81 -0.92
CA ARG A 42 -16.21 3.78 -1.08
C ARG A 42 -16.30 4.49 -2.44
N TYR A 43 -16.58 3.77 -3.52
CA TYR A 43 -16.77 4.36 -4.85
C TYR A 43 -17.93 5.37 -4.86
N ARG A 44 -19.10 4.99 -4.31
CA ARG A 44 -20.28 5.87 -4.25
C ARG A 44 -20.04 7.12 -3.40
N HIS A 45 -19.17 7.03 -2.40
CA HIS A 45 -18.79 8.15 -1.54
C HIS A 45 -17.51 8.89 -1.99
N GLY A 46 -16.96 8.57 -3.18
CA GLY A 46 -15.74 9.20 -3.70
C GLY A 46 -14.48 8.94 -2.85
N ALA A 47 -14.52 7.95 -1.96
CA ALA A 47 -13.39 7.58 -1.12
C ALA A 47 -12.35 6.78 -1.93
N PRO A 48 -11.04 6.88 -1.60
CA PRO A 48 -10.00 6.13 -2.28
C PRO A 48 -10.29 4.62 -2.29
N ILE A 49 -10.28 4.01 -3.48
CA ILE A 49 -10.73 2.62 -3.70
C ILE A 49 -9.58 1.64 -3.63
N ALA A 50 -8.38 2.05 -4.05
CA ALA A 50 -7.21 1.19 -4.04
C ALA A 50 -5.95 1.96 -3.65
N SER A 51 -5.06 1.30 -2.93
CA SER A 51 -3.70 1.76 -2.64
C SER A 51 -2.74 1.49 -3.81
N GLY A 52 -3.19 0.86 -4.90
CA GLY A 52 -2.31 0.42 -6.00
C GLY A 52 -1.41 1.51 -6.59
N PHE A 53 -1.89 2.75 -6.70
CA PHE A 53 -1.05 3.89 -7.11
C PHE A 53 0.06 4.20 -6.09
N VAL A 54 -0.28 4.21 -4.81
CA VAL A 54 0.68 4.42 -3.71
C VAL A 54 1.67 3.27 -3.64
N GLU A 55 1.19 2.02 -3.73
CA GLU A 55 2.03 0.81 -3.74
C GLU A 55 2.99 0.80 -4.91
N SER A 56 2.53 1.15 -6.12
CA SER A 56 3.39 1.25 -7.30
C SER A 56 4.45 2.34 -7.15
N THR A 57 4.06 3.51 -6.61
CA THR A 57 4.99 4.61 -6.30
C THR A 57 6.06 4.16 -5.29
N VAL A 58 5.65 3.48 -4.22
CA VAL A 58 6.57 2.93 -3.20
C VAL A 58 7.50 1.90 -3.85
N ASN A 59 6.95 0.98 -4.66
CA ASN A 59 7.74 -0.05 -5.33
C ASN A 59 8.76 0.56 -6.31
N GLN A 60 8.40 1.64 -7.01
CA GLN A 60 9.31 2.39 -7.87
C GLN A 60 10.44 3.05 -7.06
N VAL A 61 10.12 3.69 -5.92
CA VAL A 61 11.12 4.30 -5.03
C VAL A 61 12.08 3.24 -4.50
N ILE A 62 11.55 2.10 -4.03
CA ILE A 62 12.36 0.99 -3.54
C ILE A 62 13.22 0.44 -4.68
N SER A 63 12.66 0.17 -5.85
CA SER A 63 13.40 -0.38 -6.98
C SER A 63 14.52 0.54 -7.46
N ASN A 64 14.24 1.83 -7.60
CA ASN A 64 15.22 2.84 -8.02
C ASN A 64 16.36 3.02 -7.00
N ARG A 65 16.09 2.81 -5.72
CA ARG A 65 17.06 3.07 -4.65
C ARG A 65 17.76 1.83 -4.12
N PHE A 66 17.19 0.62 -4.28
CA PHE A 66 17.65 -0.61 -3.61
C PHE A 66 17.98 -1.76 -4.56
N VAL A 67 17.36 -1.85 -5.75
CA VAL A 67 17.46 -3.06 -6.57
C VAL A 67 18.68 -3.06 -7.50
N LYS A 68 19.20 -1.88 -7.90
CA LYS A 68 20.40 -1.81 -8.76
C LYS A 68 21.54 -1.04 -8.09
N ARG A 69 22.58 -1.78 -7.68
CA ARG A 69 23.92 -1.32 -7.25
C ARG A 69 24.02 -0.39 -6.02
N GLN A 70 22.91 -0.07 -5.35
CA GLN A 70 22.90 0.77 -4.14
C GLN A 70 22.13 0.07 -3.01
N GLN A 71 22.72 -0.95 -2.37
CA GLN A 71 22.13 -1.46 -1.12
C GLN A 71 22.48 -0.51 0.03
N MET A 72 21.61 0.45 0.31
CA MET A 72 21.70 1.30 1.50
C MET A 72 20.90 0.66 2.65
N ALA A 73 21.54 0.41 3.78
CA ALA A 73 20.86 -0.05 4.99
C ALA A 73 20.22 1.14 5.73
N TRP A 74 18.94 1.39 5.47
CA TRP A 74 18.20 2.44 6.18
C TRP A 74 17.68 1.92 7.51
N ARG A 75 17.91 2.68 8.59
CA ARG A 75 17.16 2.48 9.84
C ARG A 75 15.70 2.91 9.59
N ARG A 76 14.72 2.18 10.15
CA ARG A 76 13.27 2.44 9.98
C ARG A 76 12.89 3.92 10.05
N ARG A 77 13.42 4.63 11.05
CA ARG A 77 13.21 6.08 11.24
C ARG A 77 13.61 6.94 10.03
N HIS A 78 14.70 6.60 9.35
CA HIS A 78 15.20 7.38 8.22
C HIS A 78 14.38 7.07 6.95
N ALA A 79 13.96 5.82 6.77
CA ALA A 79 13.07 5.45 5.67
C ALA A 79 11.70 6.14 5.80
N HIS A 80 11.19 6.22 7.03
CA HIS A 80 9.96 6.97 7.33
C HIS A 80 10.11 8.46 7.00
N ALA A 81 11.16 9.12 7.48
CA ALA A 81 11.42 10.52 7.19
C ALA A 81 11.58 10.80 5.68
N LEU A 82 12.23 9.88 4.94
CA LEU A 82 12.36 9.99 3.49
C LEU A 82 11.00 9.94 2.78
N LEU A 83 10.10 9.07 3.23
CA LEU A 83 8.73 8.99 2.71
C LEU A 83 7.94 10.25 3.03
N GLU A 84 8.04 10.78 4.25
CA GLU A 84 7.40 12.03 4.65
C GLU A 84 7.84 13.21 3.76
N ILE A 85 9.15 13.34 3.53
CA ILE A 85 9.70 14.36 2.60
C ILE A 85 9.16 14.15 1.19
N ARG A 86 9.15 12.91 0.69
CA ARG A 86 8.70 12.64 -0.68
C ARG A 86 7.21 12.94 -0.86
N THR A 87 6.37 12.58 0.12
CA THR A 87 4.95 12.93 0.15
C THR A 87 4.75 14.44 0.21
N ALA A 88 5.54 15.15 1.01
CA ALA A 88 5.50 16.61 1.09
C ALA A 88 5.97 17.31 -0.20
N VAL A 89 6.85 16.69 -0.99
CA VAL A 89 7.18 17.18 -2.34
C VAL A 89 6.01 16.98 -3.29
N LEU A 90 5.40 15.78 -3.29
CA LEU A 90 4.33 15.44 -4.23
C LEU A 90 3.05 16.23 -3.98
N ASN A 91 2.74 16.54 -2.72
CA ASN A 91 1.56 17.30 -2.34
C ASN A 91 1.80 18.82 -2.29
N ASP A 92 3.04 19.26 -2.56
CA ASP A 92 3.52 20.65 -2.51
C ASP A 92 3.69 21.35 -1.14
N PRO A 93 3.49 20.76 0.07
CA PRO A 93 3.72 21.49 1.31
C PRO A 93 5.18 21.48 1.79
N LEU A 94 6.14 20.92 1.05
CA LEU A 94 7.53 20.74 1.55
C LEU A 94 8.12 22.05 2.08
N ARG A 95 7.97 23.16 1.34
CA ARG A 95 8.48 24.47 1.75
C ARG A 95 7.97 24.89 3.12
N SER A 96 6.65 24.75 3.36
CA SER A 96 6.04 25.06 4.64
C SER A 96 6.52 24.17 5.78
N HIS A 97 6.85 22.91 5.50
CA HIS A 97 7.45 22.02 6.50
C HIS A 97 8.88 22.46 6.86
N VAL A 98 9.69 22.81 5.86
CA VAL A 98 11.06 23.31 6.06
C VAL A 98 11.07 24.62 6.85
N GLU A 99 10.17 25.55 6.52
CA GLU A 99 10.00 26.82 7.24
C GLU A 99 9.63 26.59 8.71
N ARG A 100 8.76 25.62 8.99
CA ARG A 100 8.34 25.29 10.35
C ARG A 100 9.44 24.60 11.16
N TRP A 101 10.13 23.63 10.57
CA TRP A 101 11.13 22.82 11.28
C TRP A 101 12.49 23.49 11.39
N SER A 102 12.86 24.29 10.39
CA SER A 102 14.17 24.93 10.27
C SER A 102 14.04 26.38 9.79
N PRO A 103 13.51 27.29 10.64
CA PRO A 103 13.26 28.69 10.26
C PRO A 103 14.52 29.42 9.77
N SER A 104 15.70 29.06 10.28
CA SER A 104 17.00 29.64 9.87
C SER A 104 17.38 29.29 8.43
N ILE A 105 17.06 28.09 7.97
CA ILE A 105 17.36 27.62 6.61
C ILE A 105 16.45 28.36 5.61
N ALA A 106 15.15 28.44 5.91
CA ALA A 106 14.20 29.17 5.06
C ALA A 106 14.53 30.66 4.94
N ARG A 107 14.97 31.30 6.04
CA ARG A 107 15.36 32.71 6.05
C ARG A 107 16.62 32.99 5.21
N ALA A 108 17.55 32.04 5.12
CA ALA A 108 18.74 32.14 4.28
C ALA A 108 18.44 31.98 2.78
N GLU A 109 17.43 31.19 2.40
CA GLU A 109 16.97 31.06 1.01
C GLU A 109 16.34 32.36 0.51
N ASN A 110 15.47 32.98 1.31
CA ASN A 110 14.81 34.25 0.95
C ASN A 110 15.82 35.41 0.74
N HIS A 111 16.92 35.43 1.50
CA HIS A 111 17.97 36.44 1.34
C HIS A 111 18.77 36.29 0.04
N ARG A 112 18.82 35.08 -0.55
CA ARG A 112 19.53 34.82 -1.80
C ARG A 112 18.71 35.13 -3.05
N ILE A 113 17.38 35.14 -2.95
CA ILE A 113 16.48 35.47 -4.06
C ILE A 113 16.24 36.99 -4.16
N ALA A 114 16.43 37.72 -3.05
CA ALA A 114 16.25 39.16 -2.97
C ALA A 114 17.53 40.00 -3.25
N ALA A 115 18.63 39.35 -3.67
CA ALA A 115 19.91 39.98 -4.03
C ALA A 115 20.22 39.72 -5.51
#